data_AF-A0A972YY45-F1
#
_entry.id   AF-A0A972YY45-F1
#
_cell.length_a   1.000
_cell.length_b   1.000
_cell.length_c   1.000
_cell.angle_alpha   90.00
_cell.angle_beta   90.00
_cell.angle_gamma   90.00
#
_symmetry.space_group_name_H-M   'P 1'
#
loop_
_entity.id
_entity.type
_entity.pdbx_description
1 polymer ?
#
loop_
_entity_poly.entity_id
_entity_poly.type
_entity_poly.pdbx_seq_one_letter_code
_entity_poly.pdbx_strand_id
1 'polypeptide(L)'
;MRVTLLLISVAILGSVYFFITDEKIMNSAKPAKTISQLSKNAEATGQPTITSNQTNPQVDINQEFPRQKNLLADGQGQKLMTALTTFWQQCGRYDNCEQLLAQQQLLLNQTRYLLLLNFPDNQQEQQRLMGELLISKDTSLADKIANVQAIRTQVWGKDAKLFFELEDAYYDYRLSLTEPDNRFNQTHNADDFIEQYNQLLQEHSADLDSFSLNSDIAKYEAALQLIPENMTEEQSANIKAKLANKYLTANEQKSITSRVEQVNQQTQEITNYQQGLSQLEITLTHERATSKKTMNEQDWQIYKTERFYQFRLKFFNS
;
A
#
# COMPACT_ATOMS: atom_id res chain seq x y z
N MET A 1 17.39 39.75 -9.33
CA MET A 1 17.82 38.77 -8.32
C MET A 1 17.45 37.39 -8.87
N ARG A 2 18.43 36.51 -9.15
CA ARG A 2 18.19 35.25 -9.87
C ARG A 2 17.71 34.20 -8.86
N VAL A 3 16.44 33.79 -8.95
CA VAL A 3 15.94 32.65 -8.19
C VAL A 3 16.18 31.39 -9.01
N THR A 4 17.17 30.60 -8.60
CA THR A 4 17.43 29.27 -9.13
C THR A 4 16.34 28.31 -8.65
N LEU A 5 15.54 27.81 -9.60
CA LEU A 5 14.61 26.70 -9.40
C LEU A 5 15.41 25.42 -9.14
N LEU A 6 15.48 24.99 -7.88
CA LEU A 6 16.00 23.68 -7.49
C LEU A 6 14.86 22.66 -7.63
N LEU A 7 14.83 21.95 -8.76
CA LEU A 7 14.11 20.70 -8.91
C LEU A 7 14.84 19.61 -8.10
N ILE A 8 14.43 19.42 -6.85
CA ILE A 8 14.89 18.27 -6.07
C ILE A 8 14.06 17.07 -6.52
N SER A 9 14.69 16.27 -7.38
CA SER A 9 14.21 14.97 -7.83
C SER A 9 14.22 14.01 -6.65
N VAL A 10 13.05 13.54 -6.22
CA VAL A 10 12.96 12.45 -5.24
C VAL A 10 13.28 11.16 -5.98
N ALA A 11 14.53 10.70 -5.84
CA ALA A 11 14.90 9.34 -6.17
C ALA A 11 14.29 8.41 -5.11
N ILE A 12 13.14 7.80 -5.45
CA ILE A 12 12.56 6.70 -4.68
C ILE A 12 13.44 5.47 -4.95
N LEU A 13 14.43 5.27 -4.09
CA LEU A 13 15.12 3.99 -4.00
C LEU A 13 14.14 2.97 -3.42
N GLY A 14 14.00 1.87 -4.16
CA GLY A 14 12.92 0.92 -4.01
C GLY A 14 12.95 0.10 -2.72
N SER A 15 11.76 -0.13 -2.21
CA SER A 15 11.36 -1.38 -1.58
C SER A 15 10.01 -1.76 -2.20
N VAL A 16 10.01 -2.87 -2.93
CA VAL A 16 8.83 -3.45 -3.56
C VAL A 16 7.94 -4.00 -2.45
N TYR A 17 6.87 -3.29 -2.12
CA TYR A 17 5.72 -3.86 -1.44
C TYR A 17 4.52 -3.75 -2.37
N PHE A 18 4.19 -4.89 -3.00
CA PHE A 18 2.94 -5.08 -3.72
C PHE A 18 1.81 -5.17 -2.71
N PHE A 19 1.06 -4.09 -2.53
CA PHE A 19 -0.33 -4.15 -2.09
C PHE A 19 -1.13 -3.10 -2.86
N ILE A 20 -2.02 -3.62 -3.72
CA ILE A 20 -3.29 -3.06 -4.20
C ILE A 20 -3.34 -1.53 -4.22
N THR A 21 -3.00 -0.95 -5.38
CA THR A 21 -3.31 0.45 -5.68
C THR A 21 -4.71 0.58 -6.28
N ASP A 22 -5.33 1.71 -5.94
CA ASP A 22 -6.70 2.13 -6.22
C ASP A 22 -7.32 1.74 -7.57
N GLU A 23 -8.60 1.35 -7.50
CA GLU A 23 -9.50 0.92 -8.58
C GLU A 23 -9.87 2.03 -9.61
N LYS A 24 -9.07 3.09 -9.77
CA LYS A 24 -9.39 4.25 -10.64
C LYS A 24 -8.48 4.49 -11.86
N ILE A 25 -7.49 3.62 -12.14
CA ILE A 25 -6.58 3.81 -13.30
C ILE A 25 -6.70 2.69 -14.36
N MET A 26 -7.82 1.99 -14.44
CA MET A 26 -8.09 1.03 -15.54
C MET A 26 -9.28 1.43 -16.40
N ASN A 27 -9.24 2.62 -16.99
CA ASN A 27 -10.05 2.99 -18.16
C ASN A 27 -9.32 4.03 -19.01
N SER A 28 -8.18 3.65 -19.57
CA SER A 28 -7.59 4.28 -20.77
C SER A 28 -6.48 3.39 -21.34
N ALA A 29 -6.88 2.32 -22.03
CA ALA A 29 -6.01 1.67 -23.00
C ALA A 29 -6.75 1.59 -24.35
N LYS A 30 -6.38 2.48 -25.27
CA LYS A 30 -6.69 2.33 -26.70
C LYS A 30 -5.89 1.13 -27.25
N PRO A 31 -6.44 0.35 -28.19
CA PRO A 31 -5.85 -0.91 -28.63
C PRO A 31 -4.62 -0.68 -29.53
N ALA A 32 -3.51 -1.35 -29.20
CA ALA A 32 -2.35 -1.45 -30.08
C ALA A 32 -2.57 -2.53 -31.14
N LYS A 33 -2.27 -2.17 -32.39
CA LYS A 33 -2.47 -2.96 -33.60
C LYS A 33 -1.62 -4.23 -33.64
N THR A 34 -2.26 -5.32 -34.05
CA THR A 34 -1.70 -6.55 -34.60
C THR A 34 -0.74 -6.26 -35.77
N ILE A 35 0.48 -6.80 -35.72
CA ILE A 35 1.23 -7.18 -36.92
C ILE A 35 1.75 -8.60 -36.72
N SER A 36 1.38 -9.44 -37.68
CA SER A 36 1.76 -10.84 -37.83
C SER A 36 2.91 -10.96 -38.84
N GLN A 37 3.53 -12.16 -38.86
CA GLN A 37 4.54 -12.70 -39.82
C GLN A 37 6.00 -12.35 -39.48
N LEU A 38 6.96 -13.28 -39.52
CA LEU A 38 7.23 -14.26 -40.56
C LEU A 38 8.12 -15.41 -40.03
N SER A 39 7.68 -16.65 -40.32
CA SER A 39 8.46 -17.90 -40.24
C SER A 39 9.45 -17.98 -41.40
N LYS A 40 10.68 -18.48 -41.16
CA LYS A 40 11.46 -19.20 -42.17
C LYS A 40 12.34 -20.27 -41.51
N ASN A 41 12.13 -21.49 -41.99
CA ASN A 41 12.87 -22.71 -41.73
C ASN A 41 14.37 -22.59 -42.03
N ALA A 42 15.16 -23.39 -41.31
CA ALA A 42 16.29 -24.10 -41.90
C ALA A 42 16.39 -25.49 -41.24
N GLU A 43 16.02 -26.51 -42.00
CA GLU A 43 16.39 -27.91 -41.77
C GLU A 43 17.90 -28.08 -41.92
N ALA A 44 18.52 -28.83 -41.01
CA ALA A 44 19.70 -29.60 -41.31
C ALA A 44 19.62 -30.93 -40.55
N THR A 45 19.61 -31.99 -41.34
CA THR A 45 19.44 -33.41 -41.02
C THR A 45 20.62 -33.97 -40.21
N GLY A 46 20.35 -34.83 -39.23
CA GLY A 46 21.36 -35.68 -38.58
C GLY A 46 20.86 -36.37 -37.29
N GLN A 47 20.42 -37.62 -37.40
CA GLN A 47 20.29 -38.59 -36.29
C GLN A 47 21.44 -39.60 -36.39
N PRO A 48 21.71 -40.45 -35.37
CA PRO A 48 21.78 -40.19 -33.92
C PRO A 48 23.13 -40.70 -33.36
N THR A 49 23.56 -40.24 -32.19
CA THR A 49 24.53 -41.01 -31.39
C THR A 49 24.17 -40.93 -29.93
N ILE A 50 23.76 -42.08 -29.41
CA ILE A 50 23.61 -42.38 -28.00
C ILE A 50 25.02 -42.35 -27.40
N THR A 51 25.25 -41.45 -26.45
CA THR A 51 26.34 -41.64 -25.49
C THR A 51 25.80 -41.24 -24.13
N SER A 52 25.45 -42.28 -23.39
CA SER A 52 25.26 -42.25 -21.94
C SER A 52 26.47 -41.59 -21.31
N ASN A 53 26.27 -40.52 -20.57
CA ASN A 53 27.13 -40.14 -19.46
C ASN A 53 26.22 -39.54 -18.39
N GLN A 54 25.82 -40.41 -17.47
CA GLN A 54 25.36 -40.04 -16.15
C GLN A 54 26.46 -39.19 -15.49
N THR A 55 26.24 -37.89 -15.47
CA THR A 55 26.89 -37.01 -14.50
C THR A 55 25.79 -36.51 -13.60
N ASN A 56 25.59 -37.24 -12.51
CA ASN A 56 24.75 -36.86 -11.40
C ASN A 56 25.29 -35.52 -10.87
N PRO A 57 24.56 -34.39 -10.95
CA PRO A 57 24.92 -33.23 -10.15
C PRO A 57 24.55 -33.60 -8.72
N GLN A 58 25.54 -33.99 -7.92
CA GLN A 58 25.39 -33.88 -6.47
C GLN A 58 25.21 -32.40 -6.16
N VAL A 59 23.95 -32.00 -6.04
CA VAL A 59 23.55 -30.74 -5.45
C VAL A 59 24.00 -30.79 -3.99
N ASP A 60 24.82 -29.83 -3.56
CA ASP A 60 25.15 -29.66 -2.15
C ASP A 60 23.93 -29.04 -1.44
N ILE A 61 23.11 -29.90 -0.83
CA ILE A 61 21.84 -29.57 -0.16
C ILE A 61 22.07 -28.81 1.17
N ASN A 62 23.31 -28.59 1.60
CA ASN A 62 23.61 -28.28 3.00
C ASN A 62 23.63 -26.80 3.41
N GLN A 63 23.55 -25.83 2.49
CA GLN A 63 23.68 -24.42 2.87
C GLN A 63 22.34 -23.69 3.11
N GLU A 64 21.20 -24.19 2.61
CA GLU A 64 19.91 -23.48 2.72
C GLU A 64 18.90 -24.17 3.66
N PHE A 65 19.03 -25.49 3.87
CA PHE A 65 18.16 -26.30 4.73
C PHE A 65 18.22 -26.02 6.25
N PRO A 66 19.34 -25.64 6.88
CA PRO A 66 19.40 -25.46 8.33
C PRO A 66 18.48 -24.34 8.85
N ARG A 67 18.32 -23.24 8.08
CA ARG A 67 17.41 -22.14 8.44
C ARG A 67 15.95 -22.50 8.26
N GLN A 68 15.61 -23.23 7.19
CA GLN A 68 14.23 -23.70 6.95
C GLN A 68 13.78 -24.72 7.99
N LYS A 69 14.67 -25.60 8.45
CA LYS A 69 14.37 -26.62 9.46
C LYS A 69 13.77 -26.01 10.73
N ASN A 70 14.38 -24.95 11.25
CA ASN A 70 13.88 -24.28 12.46
C ASN A 70 12.54 -23.58 12.23
N LEU A 71 12.30 -23.06 11.02
CA LEU A 71 11.05 -22.39 10.68
C LEU A 71 9.88 -23.36 10.45
N LEU A 72 10.13 -24.58 9.94
CA LEU A 72 9.10 -25.61 9.82
C LEU A 72 8.68 -26.18 11.19
N ALA A 73 9.64 -26.30 12.11
CA ALA A 73 9.38 -26.82 13.46
C ALA A 73 8.73 -25.78 14.38
N ASP A 74 9.28 -24.56 14.41
CA ASP A 74 8.96 -23.55 15.43
C ASP A 74 8.41 -22.25 14.85
N GLY A 75 8.39 -22.11 13.52
CA GLY A 75 7.87 -20.91 12.87
C GLY A 75 6.38 -20.73 13.08
N GLN A 76 5.94 -19.48 12.95
CA GLN A 76 4.55 -19.06 12.96
C GLN A 76 4.32 -17.97 11.92
N GLY A 77 3.06 -17.67 11.63
CA GLY A 77 2.67 -16.59 10.74
C GLY A 77 3.26 -16.72 9.33
N GLN A 78 3.62 -15.57 8.76
CA GLN A 78 4.22 -15.47 7.44
C GLN A 78 5.54 -16.25 7.31
N LYS A 79 6.32 -16.37 8.40
CA LYS A 79 7.60 -17.11 8.37
C LYS A 79 7.36 -18.60 8.16
N LEU A 80 6.35 -19.17 8.83
CA LEU A 80 5.95 -20.56 8.64
C LEU A 80 5.36 -20.78 7.25
N MET A 81 4.44 -19.91 6.82
CA MET A 81 3.83 -19.95 5.49
C MET A 81 4.90 -19.96 4.39
N THR A 82 5.91 -19.10 4.52
CA THR A 82 7.05 -19.02 3.60
C THR A 82 7.90 -20.30 3.64
N ALA A 83 8.18 -20.84 4.83
CA ALA A 83 8.97 -22.07 4.96
C ALA A 83 8.27 -23.28 4.32
N LEU A 84 6.96 -23.44 4.54
CA LEU A 84 6.14 -24.50 3.93
C LEU A 84 6.08 -24.36 2.41
N THR A 85 5.81 -23.14 1.92
CA THR A 85 5.80 -22.85 0.48
C THR A 85 7.14 -23.17 -0.16
N THR A 86 8.24 -22.76 0.48
CA THR A 86 9.58 -22.96 -0.08
C THR A 86 9.96 -24.45 -0.07
N PHE A 87 9.58 -25.22 0.95
CA PHE A 87 9.78 -26.67 0.97
C PHE A 87 9.16 -27.33 -0.26
N TRP A 88 7.88 -27.05 -0.53
CA TRP A 88 7.15 -27.66 -1.64
C TRP A 88 7.66 -27.20 -3.01
N GLN A 89 8.04 -25.93 -3.13
CA GLN A 89 8.69 -25.41 -4.34
C GLN A 89 10.02 -26.10 -4.62
N GLN A 90 10.87 -26.28 -3.60
CA GLN A 90 12.15 -26.94 -3.75
C GLN A 90 11.98 -28.42 -4.10
N CYS A 91 11.11 -29.13 -3.39
CA CYS A 91 10.97 -30.56 -3.63
C CYS A 91 10.38 -30.86 -5.01
N GLY A 92 9.43 -30.04 -5.47
CA GLY A 92 8.87 -30.16 -6.82
C GLY A 92 9.88 -29.81 -7.91
N ARG A 93 10.78 -28.84 -7.66
CA ARG A 93 11.85 -28.47 -8.60
C ARG A 93 12.87 -29.60 -8.82
N TYR A 94 13.15 -30.38 -7.78
CA TYR A 94 14.16 -31.45 -7.82
C TYR A 94 13.57 -32.86 -7.90
N ASP A 95 12.25 -32.98 -8.04
CA ASP A 95 11.52 -34.24 -8.12
C ASP A 95 11.88 -35.23 -6.98
N ASN A 96 12.02 -34.70 -5.76
CA ASN A 96 12.51 -35.45 -4.60
C ASN A 96 11.63 -35.26 -3.35
N CYS A 97 10.35 -34.93 -3.54
CA CYS A 97 9.40 -34.71 -2.45
C CYS A 97 9.29 -35.89 -1.49
N GLU A 98 9.23 -37.14 -1.98
CA GLU A 98 9.16 -38.32 -1.10
C GLU A 98 10.37 -38.40 -0.14
N GLN A 99 11.58 -38.20 -0.68
CA GLN A 99 12.81 -38.25 0.10
C GLN A 99 12.85 -37.12 1.13
N LEU A 100 12.49 -35.89 0.73
CA LEU A 100 12.50 -34.74 1.63
C LEU A 100 11.42 -34.85 2.71
N LEU A 101 10.22 -35.36 2.38
CA LEU A 101 9.16 -35.62 3.35
C LEU A 101 9.59 -36.67 4.38
N ALA A 102 10.19 -37.79 3.94
CA ALA A 102 10.72 -38.81 4.85
C ALA A 102 11.78 -38.24 5.81
N GLN A 103 12.63 -37.32 5.34
CA GLN A 103 13.58 -36.61 6.21
C GLN A 103 12.86 -35.70 7.22
N GLN A 104 11.86 -34.93 6.80
CA GLN A 104 11.11 -34.06 7.71
C GLN A 104 10.32 -34.84 8.75
N GLN A 105 9.83 -36.03 8.44
CA GLN A 105 9.10 -36.89 9.38
C GLN A 105 9.94 -37.26 10.62
N LEU A 106 11.27 -37.35 10.46
CA LEU A 106 12.20 -37.64 11.57
C LEU A 106 12.51 -36.40 12.41
N LEU A 107 12.22 -35.21 11.91
CA LEU A 107 12.62 -33.93 12.50
C LEU A 107 11.46 -33.15 13.10
N LEU A 108 10.28 -33.28 12.53
CA LEU A 108 9.07 -32.57 12.94
C LEU A 108 8.24 -33.43 13.89
N ASN A 109 7.58 -32.78 14.84
CA ASN A 109 6.53 -33.45 15.59
C ASN A 109 5.33 -33.79 14.67
N GLN A 110 4.47 -34.70 15.13
CA GLN A 110 3.35 -35.19 14.32
C GLN A 110 2.44 -34.06 13.79
N THR A 111 2.13 -33.06 14.61
CA THR A 111 1.28 -31.93 14.20
C THR A 111 1.93 -31.13 13.07
N ARG A 112 3.21 -30.77 13.22
CA ARG A 112 3.97 -30.02 12.20
C ARG A 112 4.16 -30.82 10.92
N TYR A 113 4.37 -32.14 11.03
CA TYR A 113 4.50 -33.00 9.87
C TYR A 113 3.18 -33.14 9.09
N LEU A 114 2.05 -33.31 9.79
CA LEU A 114 0.73 -33.31 9.15
C LEU A 114 0.41 -31.97 8.49
N LEU A 115 0.78 -30.86 9.14
CA LEU A 115 0.64 -29.54 8.54
C LEU A 115 1.45 -29.42 7.24
N LEU A 116 2.70 -29.91 7.24
CA LEU A 116 3.54 -29.93 6.05
C LEU A 116 2.90 -30.75 4.92
N LEU A 117 2.41 -31.95 5.24
CA LEU A 117 1.77 -32.84 4.26
C LEU A 117 0.50 -32.23 3.64
N ASN A 118 -0.37 -31.65 4.45
CA ASN A 118 -1.65 -31.11 4.00
C ASN A 118 -1.55 -29.70 3.41
N PHE A 119 -0.36 -29.07 3.49
CA PHE A 119 -0.17 -27.67 3.09
C PHE A 119 -0.61 -27.35 1.66
N PRO A 120 -0.23 -28.12 0.61
CA PRO A 120 -0.59 -27.78 -0.76
C PRO A 120 -2.10 -27.82 -0.99
N ASP A 121 -2.77 -28.87 -0.49
CA ASP A 121 -4.21 -29.06 -0.63
C ASP A 121 -4.98 -27.94 0.10
N ASN A 122 -4.57 -27.62 1.33
CA ASN A 122 -5.15 -26.53 2.10
C ASN A 122 -4.92 -25.17 1.42
N GLN A 123 -3.73 -24.92 0.87
CA GLN A 123 -3.44 -23.68 0.16
C GLN A 123 -4.35 -23.54 -1.08
N GLN A 124 -4.51 -24.61 -1.85
CA GLN A 124 -5.37 -24.62 -3.03
C GLN A 124 -6.85 -24.41 -2.65
N GLU A 125 -7.33 -25.07 -1.60
CA GLU A 125 -8.71 -24.96 -1.16
C GLU A 125 -9.04 -23.57 -0.60
N GLN A 126 -8.14 -22.98 0.19
CA GLN A 126 -8.31 -21.58 0.64
C GLN A 126 -8.41 -20.64 -0.57
N GLN A 127 -7.53 -20.76 -1.57
CA GLN A 127 -7.57 -19.90 -2.75
C GLN A 127 -8.87 -20.05 -3.52
N ARG A 128 -9.37 -21.28 -3.66
CA ARG A 128 -10.66 -21.56 -4.32
C ARG A 128 -11.81 -20.86 -3.59
N LEU A 129 -11.91 -21.04 -2.27
CA LEU A 129 -12.96 -20.44 -1.45
C LEU A 129 -12.87 -18.91 -1.40
N MET A 130 -11.66 -18.35 -1.32
CA MET A 130 -11.45 -16.90 -1.37
C MET A 130 -11.87 -16.30 -2.72
N GLY A 131 -11.61 -17.01 -3.83
CA GLY A 131 -12.01 -16.58 -5.17
C GLY A 131 -13.53 -16.46 -5.34
N GLU A 132 -14.31 -17.31 -4.67
CA GLU A 132 -15.78 -17.27 -4.69
C GLU A 132 -16.34 -16.09 -3.87
N LEU A 133 -15.63 -15.68 -2.82
CA LEU A 133 -16.09 -14.69 -1.84
C LEU A 133 -15.75 -13.23 -2.21
N LEU A 134 -14.57 -12.98 -2.78
CA LEU A 134 -14.05 -11.62 -3.00
C LEU A 134 -14.68 -10.88 -4.20
N ILE A 135 -15.64 -11.49 -4.90
CA ILE A 135 -16.29 -10.93 -6.08
C ILE A 135 -17.45 -10.00 -5.70
N SER A 136 -18.05 -10.16 -4.51
CA SER A 136 -19.20 -9.35 -4.09
C SER A 136 -18.79 -7.94 -3.68
N LYS A 137 -19.28 -6.93 -4.41
CA LYS A 137 -19.06 -5.50 -4.10
C LYS A 137 -19.96 -5.00 -2.97
N ASP A 138 -21.03 -5.72 -2.63
CA ASP A 138 -22.10 -5.25 -1.73
C ASP A 138 -21.88 -5.61 -0.26
N THR A 139 -20.76 -6.26 0.10
CA THR A 139 -20.44 -6.64 1.49
C THR A 139 -19.57 -5.60 2.19
N SER A 140 -19.85 -5.37 3.47
CA SER A 140 -19.05 -4.45 4.30
C SER A 140 -17.62 -4.97 4.48
N LEU A 141 -16.68 -4.09 4.85
CA LEU A 141 -15.31 -4.51 5.15
C LEU A 141 -15.25 -5.51 6.31
N ALA A 142 -16.05 -5.28 7.36
CA ALA A 142 -16.15 -6.18 8.51
C ALA A 142 -16.62 -7.58 8.08
N ASP A 143 -17.65 -7.67 7.24
CA ASP A 143 -18.14 -8.95 6.72
C ASP A 143 -17.10 -9.64 5.83
N LYS A 144 -16.36 -8.89 5.02
CA LYS A 144 -15.28 -9.44 4.19
C LYS A 144 -14.19 -10.06 5.05
N ILE A 145 -13.76 -9.36 6.11
CA ILE A 145 -12.76 -9.86 7.06
C ILE A 145 -13.29 -11.11 7.79
N ALA A 146 -14.51 -11.05 8.33
CA ALA A 146 -15.12 -12.20 9.02
C ALA A 146 -15.23 -13.43 8.13
N ASN A 147 -15.60 -13.25 6.85
CA ASN A 147 -15.65 -14.34 5.90
C ASN A 147 -14.25 -14.91 5.56
N VAL A 148 -13.22 -14.06 5.46
CA VAL A 148 -11.82 -14.52 5.31
C VAL A 148 -11.38 -15.35 6.51
N GLN A 149 -11.66 -14.88 7.73
CA GLN A 149 -11.37 -15.61 8.98
C GLN A 149 -12.13 -16.96 9.04
N ALA A 150 -13.38 -16.99 8.60
CA ALA A 150 -14.19 -18.20 8.52
C ALA A 150 -13.59 -19.22 7.53
N ILE A 151 -13.18 -18.78 6.33
CA ILE A 151 -12.50 -19.64 5.35
C ILE A 151 -11.19 -20.19 5.93
N ARG A 152 -10.37 -19.33 6.56
CA ARG A 152 -9.12 -19.75 7.20
C ARG A 152 -9.38 -20.83 8.25
N THR A 153 -10.39 -20.66 9.08
CA THR A 153 -10.79 -21.64 10.10
C THR A 153 -11.31 -22.93 9.47
N GLN A 154 -12.10 -22.84 8.40
CA GLN A 154 -12.62 -24.00 7.67
C GLN A 154 -11.50 -24.85 7.06
N VAL A 155 -10.49 -24.20 6.46
CA VAL A 155 -9.42 -24.88 5.72
C VAL A 155 -8.30 -25.37 6.63
N TRP A 156 -7.85 -24.53 7.56
CA TRP A 156 -6.68 -24.84 8.40
C TRP A 156 -7.06 -25.37 9.78
N GLY A 157 -8.33 -25.32 10.16
CA GLY A 157 -8.81 -25.76 11.47
C GLY A 157 -8.03 -25.12 12.61
N LYS A 158 -7.46 -25.94 13.49
CA LYS A 158 -6.66 -25.49 14.63
C LYS A 158 -5.39 -24.73 14.23
N ASP A 159 -4.87 -24.95 13.03
CA ASP A 159 -3.64 -24.32 12.55
C ASP A 159 -3.90 -22.91 11.98
N ALA A 160 -5.17 -22.50 11.81
CA ALA A 160 -5.51 -21.15 11.36
C ALA A 160 -4.86 -20.08 12.25
N LYS A 161 -4.96 -20.25 13.58
CA LYS A 161 -4.36 -19.33 14.55
C LYS A 161 -2.83 -19.25 14.40
N LEU A 162 -2.17 -20.39 14.18
CA LEU A 162 -0.73 -20.47 13.99
C LEU A 162 -0.24 -19.66 12.77
N PHE A 163 -1.06 -19.53 11.73
CA PHE A 163 -0.74 -18.76 10.52
C PHE A 163 -1.21 -17.31 10.55
N PHE A 164 -2.35 -17.04 11.16
CA PHE A 164 -3.07 -15.80 10.90
C PHE A 164 -3.36 -14.96 12.14
N GLU A 165 -3.04 -15.41 13.35
CA GLU A 165 -3.34 -14.68 14.60
C GLU A 165 -2.91 -13.21 14.54
N LEU A 166 -1.70 -12.92 14.06
CA LEU A 166 -1.19 -11.56 13.97
C LEU A 166 -1.93 -10.70 12.93
N GLU A 167 -2.29 -11.31 11.80
CA GLU A 167 -2.99 -10.63 10.71
C GLU A 167 -4.45 -10.36 11.09
N ASP A 168 -5.10 -11.36 11.69
CA ASP A 168 -6.47 -11.25 12.20
C ASP A 168 -6.54 -10.22 13.33
N ALA A 169 -5.59 -10.22 14.28
CA ALA A 169 -5.50 -9.21 15.33
C ALA A 169 -5.29 -7.79 14.77
N TYR A 170 -4.50 -7.65 13.70
CA TYR A 170 -4.35 -6.36 13.01
C TYR A 170 -5.67 -5.91 12.37
N TYR A 171 -6.40 -6.81 11.72
CA TYR A 171 -7.70 -6.48 11.13
C TYR A 171 -8.74 -6.10 12.19
N ASP A 172 -8.83 -6.85 13.28
CA ASP A 172 -9.72 -6.55 14.39
C ASP A 172 -9.38 -5.18 15.01
N TYR A 173 -8.08 -4.91 15.22
CA TYR A 173 -7.60 -3.59 15.65
C TYR A 173 -8.06 -2.49 14.68
N ARG A 174 -7.82 -2.64 13.37
CA ARG A 174 -8.19 -1.63 12.37
C ARG A 174 -9.70 -1.42 12.28
N LEU A 175 -10.49 -2.49 12.37
CA LEU A 175 -11.95 -2.41 12.37
C LEU A 175 -12.47 -1.65 13.59
N SER A 176 -11.95 -1.94 14.79
CA SER A 176 -12.37 -1.27 16.03
C SER A 176 -12.20 0.25 15.99
N LEU A 177 -11.26 0.76 15.19
CA LEU A 177 -11.01 2.20 15.01
C LEU A 177 -11.97 2.86 14.01
N THR A 178 -12.68 2.06 13.21
CA THR A 178 -13.65 2.55 12.20
C THR A 178 -15.10 2.49 12.67
N GLU A 179 -15.37 1.82 13.80
CA GLU A 179 -16.73 1.71 14.31
C GLU A 179 -17.27 3.08 14.75
N PRO A 180 -18.56 3.38 14.51
CA PRO A 180 -19.17 4.63 14.96
C PRO A 180 -19.06 4.86 16.48
N ASP A 181 -18.98 3.77 17.23
CA ASP A 181 -19.01 3.78 18.69
C ASP A 181 -17.59 3.76 19.29
N ASN A 182 -16.55 3.88 18.44
CA ASN A 182 -15.17 3.77 18.88
C ASN A 182 -14.83 4.80 19.98
N ARG A 183 -13.87 4.43 20.83
CA ARG A 183 -13.49 5.22 22.02
C ARG A 183 -13.11 6.67 21.74
N PHE A 184 -12.61 6.98 20.53
CA PHE A 184 -12.19 8.34 20.17
C PHE A 184 -13.38 9.24 19.86
N ASN A 185 -14.47 8.71 19.31
CA ASN A 185 -15.68 9.49 19.01
C ASN A 185 -16.37 10.04 20.26
N GLN A 186 -16.06 9.48 21.42
CA GLN A 186 -16.58 9.92 22.72
C GLN A 186 -15.68 10.98 23.37
N THR A 187 -14.51 11.26 22.80
CA THR A 187 -13.57 12.21 23.40
C THR A 187 -14.02 13.65 23.20
N HIS A 188 -13.93 14.45 24.26
CA HIS A 188 -14.42 15.84 24.23
C HIS A 188 -13.32 16.90 24.30
N ASN A 189 -12.10 16.49 24.65
CA ASN A 189 -10.97 17.39 24.81
C ASN A 189 -9.65 16.66 24.53
N ALA A 190 -8.57 17.43 24.51
CA ALA A 190 -7.27 16.92 24.14
C ALA A 190 -6.65 15.97 25.18
N ASP A 191 -6.94 16.12 26.47
CA ASP A 191 -6.40 15.22 27.49
C ASP A 191 -7.04 13.85 27.42
N ASP A 192 -8.37 13.81 27.30
CA ASP A 192 -9.15 12.58 27.14
C ASP A 192 -8.72 11.82 25.88
N PHE A 193 -8.59 12.52 24.74
CA PHE A 193 -8.06 11.92 23.51
C PHE A 193 -6.68 11.28 23.71
N ILE A 194 -5.75 12.01 24.34
CA ILE A 194 -4.39 11.52 24.58
C ILE A 194 -4.40 10.32 25.53
N GLU A 195 -5.27 10.33 26.54
CA GLU A 195 -5.45 9.20 27.45
C GLU A 195 -5.94 7.95 26.71
N GLN A 196 -7.04 8.06 25.96
CA GLN A 196 -7.57 6.96 25.15
C GLN A 196 -6.54 6.41 24.17
N TYR A 197 -5.74 7.29 23.56
CA TYR A 197 -4.69 6.86 22.64
C TYR A 197 -3.56 6.10 23.34
N ASN A 198 -3.18 6.52 24.55
CA ASN A 198 -2.17 5.79 25.32
C ASN A 198 -2.68 4.43 25.79
N GLN A 199 -3.94 4.35 26.20
CA GLN A 199 -4.58 3.09 26.57
C GLN A 199 -4.59 2.13 25.37
N LEU A 200 -4.97 2.61 24.18
CA LEU A 200 -4.90 1.82 22.94
C LEU A 200 -3.49 1.28 22.68
N LEU A 201 -2.46 2.12 22.78
CA LEU A 201 -1.07 1.69 22.57
C LEU A 201 -0.59 0.68 23.64
N GLN A 202 -1.10 0.79 24.87
CA GLN A 202 -0.77 -0.11 25.96
C GLN A 202 -1.45 -1.48 25.80
N GLU A 203 -2.73 -1.49 25.46
CA GLU A 203 -3.53 -2.68 25.15
C GLU A 203 -2.87 -3.53 24.06
N HIS A 204 -2.30 -2.87 23.04
CA HIS A 204 -1.63 -3.50 21.90
C HIS A 204 -0.10 -3.46 21.97
N SER A 205 0.48 -3.29 23.17
CA SER A 205 1.93 -3.08 23.33
C SER A 205 2.80 -4.20 22.76
N ALA A 206 2.31 -5.45 22.77
CA ALA A 206 2.99 -6.60 22.17
C ALA A 206 2.96 -6.62 20.64
N ASP A 207 2.01 -5.89 20.03
CA ASP A 207 1.71 -5.92 18.59
C ASP A 207 2.09 -4.63 17.87
N LEU A 208 2.66 -3.62 18.56
CA LEU A 208 2.96 -2.33 17.93
C LEU A 208 3.87 -2.46 16.71
N ASP A 209 4.82 -3.39 16.71
CA ASP A 209 5.70 -3.61 15.55
C ASP A 209 4.94 -4.19 14.35
N SER A 210 4.07 -5.17 14.59
CA SER A 210 3.24 -5.76 13.52
C SER A 210 2.20 -4.78 12.99
N PHE A 211 1.75 -3.85 13.83
CA PHE A 211 0.81 -2.80 13.45
C PHE A 211 1.50 -1.57 12.82
N SER A 212 2.82 -1.64 12.60
CA SER A 212 3.64 -0.54 12.07
C SER A 212 3.62 0.73 12.94
N LEU A 213 3.48 0.56 14.26
CA LEU A 213 3.48 1.59 15.30
C LEU A 213 4.75 1.53 16.18
N ASN A 214 5.84 1.02 15.63
CA ASN A 214 7.13 0.88 16.34
C ASN A 214 7.93 2.18 16.48
N SER A 215 7.61 3.22 15.71
CA SER A 215 8.25 4.54 15.79
C SER A 215 7.30 5.59 16.34
N ASP A 216 7.84 6.63 16.97
CA ASP A 216 7.02 7.72 17.50
C ASP A 216 6.37 8.54 16.38
N ILE A 217 7.03 8.68 15.23
CA ILE A 217 6.42 9.28 14.02
C ILE A 217 5.19 8.48 13.58
N ALA A 218 5.30 7.15 13.49
CA ALA A 218 4.16 6.32 13.10
C ALA A 218 3.00 6.41 14.10
N LYS A 219 3.30 6.45 15.40
CA LYS A 219 2.29 6.69 16.45
C LYS A 219 1.66 8.08 16.30
N TYR A 220 2.44 9.11 15.97
CA TYR A 220 1.91 10.44 15.72
C TYR A 220 0.94 10.44 14.53
N GLU A 221 1.36 9.91 13.38
CA GLU A 221 0.55 9.87 12.16
C GLU A 221 -0.72 9.03 12.33
N ALA A 222 -0.63 7.89 13.01
CA ALA A 222 -1.79 7.06 13.32
C ALA A 222 -2.79 7.80 14.21
N ALA A 223 -2.32 8.52 15.23
CA ALA A 223 -3.19 9.30 16.12
C ALA A 223 -3.94 10.42 15.38
N LEU A 224 -3.30 11.07 14.40
CA LEU A 224 -3.95 12.12 13.61
C LEU A 224 -5.19 11.63 12.87
N GLN A 225 -5.20 10.38 12.42
CA GLN A 225 -6.33 9.77 11.70
C GLN A 225 -7.51 9.44 12.63
N LEU A 226 -7.30 9.45 13.95
CA LEU A 226 -8.30 9.11 14.95
C LEU A 226 -8.98 10.35 15.54
N ILE A 227 -8.52 11.56 15.21
CA ILE A 227 -9.12 12.81 15.69
C ILE A 227 -10.54 12.90 15.12
N PRO A 228 -11.58 12.96 15.96
CA PRO A 228 -12.96 12.98 15.49
C PRO A 228 -13.28 14.19 14.61
N GLU A 229 -13.99 13.97 13.51
CA GLU A 229 -14.37 15.03 12.56
C GLU A 229 -15.36 16.05 13.14
N ASN A 230 -16.09 15.68 14.19
CA ASN A 230 -17.07 16.54 14.86
C ASN A 230 -16.43 17.52 15.87
N MET A 231 -15.11 17.45 16.10
CA MET A 231 -14.40 18.39 16.96
C MET A 231 -14.26 19.76 16.31
N THR A 232 -14.25 20.81 17.13
CA THR A 232 -13.94 22.16 16.64
C THR A 232 -12.49 22.25 16.18
N GLU A 233 -12.20 23.26 15.34
CA GLU A 233 -10.82 23.52 14.88
C GLU A 233 -9.85 23.74 16.04
N GLU A 234 -10.29 24.44 17.09
CA GLU A 234 -9.50 24.67 18.31
C GLU A 234 -9.20 23.36 19.07
N GLN A 235 -10.20 22.50 19.24
CA GLN A 235 -10.02 21.19 19.89
C GLN A 235 -9.06 20.30 19.09
N SER A 236 -9.27 20.21 17.78
CA SER A 236 -8.39 19.46 16.87
C SER A 236 -6.95 19.99 16.91
N ALA A 237 -6.76 21.32 16.88
CA ALA A 237 -5.45 21.94 16.97
C ALA A 237 -4.74 21.62 18.29
N ASN A 238 -5.46 21.66 19.42
CA ASN A 238 -4.91 21.33 20.72
C ASN A 238 -4.47 19.84 20.81
N ILE A 239 -5.29 18.91 20.29
CA ILE A 239 -4.90 17.50 20.18
C ILE A 239 -3.63 17.33 19.35
N LYS A 240 -3.59 17.94 18.16
CA LYS A 240 -2.43 17.88 17.26
C LYS A 240 -1.16 18.41 17.94
N ALA A 241 -1.26 19.49 18.70
CA ALA A 241 -0.14 20.07 19.43
C ALA A 241 0.34 19.12 20.56
N LYS A 242 -0.58 18.53 21.34
CA LYS A 242 -0.20 17.56 22.38
C LYS A 242 0.43 16.30 21.80
N LEU A 243 -0.11 15.77 20.71
CA LEU A 243 0.46 14.64 19.98
C LEU A 243 1.87 14.97 19.47
N ALA A 244 2.05 16.14 18.85
CA ALA A 244 3.35 16.57 18.33
C ALA A 244 4.39 16.71 19.46
N ASN A 245 4.01 17.32 20.59
CA ASN A 245 4.89 17.45 21.76
C ASN A 245 5.27 16.09 22.36
N LYS A 246 4.40 15.10 22.26
CA LYS A 246 4.61 13.77 22.84
C LYS A 246 5.49 12.88 21.98
N TYR A 247 5.30 12.91 20.67
CA TYR A 247 5.86 11.91 19.75
C TYR A 247 6.89 12.45 18.77
N LEU A 248 6.98 13.77 18.60
CA LEU A 248 7.88 14.37 17.61
C LEU A 248 9.01 15.12 18.28
N THR A 249 10.18 15.06 17.65
CA THR A 249 11.33 15.90 17.97
C THR A 249 11.06 17.36 17.60
N ALA A 250 11.82 18.29 18.18
CA ALA A 250 11.72 19.71 17.87
C ALA A 250 11.94 20.01 16.37
N ASN A 251 12.80 19.25 15.69
CA ASN A 251 13.04 19.40 14.26
C ASN A 251 11.83 18.97 13.42
N GLU A 252 11.19 17.86 13.78
CA GLU A 252 9.98 17.37 13.09
C GLU A 252 8.80 18.32 13.31
N GLN A 253 8.60 18.80 14.54
CA GLN A 253 7.58 19.80 14.84
C GLN A 253 7.78 21.06 13.98
N LYS A 254 9.01 21.57 13.89
CA LYS A 254 9.34 22.73 13.03
C LYS A 254 9.06 22.44 11.56
N SER A 255 9.38 21.23 11.08
CA SER A 255 9.09 20.82 9.71
C SER A 255 7.59 20.80 9.41
N ILE A 256 6.77 20.34 10.36
CA ILE A 256 5.30 20.34 10.22
C ILE A 256 4.77 21.76 10.16
N THR A 257 5.17 22.64 11.09
CA THR A 257 4.75 24.05 11.07
C THR A 257 5.14 24.74 9.77
N SER A 258 6.38 24.55 9.30
CA SER A 258 6.83 25.10 8.03
C SER A 258 6.01 24.60 6.84
N ARG A 259 5.62 23.32 6.84
CA ARG A 259 4.76 22.75 5.80
C ARG A 259 3.35 23.32 5.83
N VAL A 260 2.76 23.52 7.02
CA VAL A 260 1.45 24.17 7.17
C VAL A 260 1.49 25.60 6.64
N GLU A 261 2.53 26.36 6.97
CA GLU A 261 2.73 27.71 6.43
C GLU A 261 2.85 27.70 4.90
N GLN A 262 3.63 26.76 4.34
CA GLN A 262 3.78 26.61 2.90
C GLN A 262 2.43 26.30 2.21
N VAL A 263 1.63 25.40 2.77
CA VAL A 263 0.30 25.06 2.23
C VAL A 263 -0.63 26.27 2.29
N ASN A 264 -0.60 27.04 3.38
CA ASN A 264 -1.40 28.27 3.50
C ASN A 264 -0.99 29.31 2.45
N GLN A 265 0.31 29.50 2.24
CA GLN A 265 0.83 30.38 1.19
C GLN A 265 0.40 29.93 -0.20
N GLN A 266 0.50 28.63 -0.50
CA GLN A 266 0.06 28.06 -1.78
C GLN A 266 -1.46 28.23 -1.99
N THR A 267 -2.25 28.04 -0.94
CA THR A 267 -3.71 28.21 -0.98
C THR A 267 -4.09 29.67 -1.26
N GLN A 268 -3.38 30.60 -0.62
CA GLN A 268 -3.57 32.02 -0.89
C GLN A 268 -3.16 32.39 -2.32
N GLU A 269 -2.04 31.86 -2.82
CA GLU A 269 -1.60 32.07 -4.20
C GLU A 269 -2.64 31.57 -5.21
N ILE A 270 -3.19 30.37 -5.00
CA ILE A 270 -4.29 29.83 -5.82
C ILE A 270 -5.50 30.76 -5.79
N THR A 271 -5.89 31.22 -4.62
CA THR A 271 -7.04 32.13 -4.44
C THR A 271 -6.81 33.44 -5.19
N ASN A 272 -5.63 34.06 -5.04
CA ASN A 272 -5.26 35.28 -5.72
C ASN A 272 -5.24 35.10 -7.25
N TYR A 273 -4.73 33.97 -7.73
CA TYR A 273 -4.72 33.64 -9.16
C TYR A 273 -6.15 33.54 -9.71
N GLN A 274 -7.04 32.83 -9.01
CA GLN A 274 -8.44 32.68 -9.42
C GLN A 274 -9.18 34.03 -9.45
N GLN A 275 -8.97 34.88 -8.46
CA GLN A 275 -9.54 36.24 -8.43
C GLN A 275 -9.02 37.09 -9.60
N GLY A 276 -7.70 37.09 -9.85
CA GLY A 276 -7.10 37.80 -10.97
C GLY A 276 -7.59 37.30 -12.33
N LEU A 277 -7.78 35.99 -12.48
CA LEU A 277 -8.32 35.37 -13.68
C LEU A 277 -9.76 35.81 -13.96
N SER A 278 -10.61 35.79 -12.93
CA SER A 278 -12.00 36.27 -13.02
C SER A 278 -12.06 37.74 -13.44
N GLN A 279 -11.21 38.59 -12.85
CA GLN A 279 -11.14 40.00 -13.23
C GLN A 279 -10.70 40.20 -14.70
N LEU A 280 -9.76 39.37 -15.18
CA LEU A 280 -9.36 39.39 -16.59
C LEU A 280 -10.52 38.99 -17.50
N GLU A 281 -11.29 37.97 -17.16
CA GLU A 281 -12.45 37.53 -17.93
C GLU A 281 -13.53 38.62 -18.04
N ILE A 282 -13.82 39.31 -16.93
CA ILE A 282 -14.73 40.47 -16.92
C ILE A 282 -14.19 41.57 -17.84
N THR A 283 -12.90 41.88 -17.75
CA THR A 283 -12.24 42.89 -18.57
C THR A 283 -12.34 42.56 -20.06
N LEU A 284 -12.02 41.31 -20.43
CA LEU A 284 -12.12 40.83 -21.81
C LEU A 284 -13.56 40.88 -22.33
N THR A 285 -14.54 40.51 -21.51
CA THR A 285 -15.96 40.60 -21.88
C THR A 285 -16.37 42.06 -22.16
N HIS A 286 -15.94 42.99 -21.31
CA HIS A 286 -16.20 44.41 -21.51
C HIS A 286 -15.51 44.95 -22.77
N GLU A 287 -14.24 44.61 -22.99
CA GLU A 287 -13.49 44.99 -24.19
C GLU A 287 -14.15 44.45 -25.46
N ARG A 288 -14.62 43.20 -25.45
CA ARG A 288 -15.35 42.58 -26.57
C ARG A 288 -16.62 43.36 -26.93
N ALA A 289 -17.36 43.81 -25.92
CA ALA A 289 -18.59 44.57 -26.11
C ALA A 289 -18.35 46.04 -26.53
N THR A 290 -17.14 46.57 -26.31
CA THR A 290 -16.83 48.00 -26.48
C THR A 290 -15.68 48.23 -27.47
N SER A 291 -14.45 48.39 -26.97
CA SER A 291 -13.26 48.81 -27.73
C SER A 291 -12.83 47.80 -28.79
N LYS A 292 -13.23 46.52 -28.66
CA LYS A 292 -12.94 45.42 -29.60
C LYS A 292 -14.20 44.91 -30.32
N LYS A 293 -15.30 45.68 -30.33
CA LYS A 293 -16.58 45.28 -30.94
C LYS A 293 -16.49 45.00 -32.45
N THR A 294 -15.65 45.75 -33.17
CA THR A 294 -15.46 45.61 -34.63
C THR A 294 -14.41 44.57 -35.02
N MET A 295 -13.70 44.01 -34.04
CA MET A 295 -12.69 42.97 -34.27
C MET A 295 -13.39 41.68 -34.75
N ASN A 296 -12.87 41.06 -35.81
CA ASN A 296 -13.38 39.76 -36.26
C ASN A 296 -13.10 38.67 -35.20
N GLU A 297 -13.74 37.52 -35.33
CA GLU A 297 -13.64 36.45 -34.32
C GLU A 297 -12.23 35.85 -34.24
N GLN A 298 -11.51 35.73 -35.36
CA GLN A 298 -10.17 35.16 -35.38
C GLN A 298 -9.16 36.02 -34.62
N ASP A 299 -9.16 37.33 -34.87
CA ASP A 299 -8.30 38.30 -34.19
C ASP A 299 -8.67 38.41 -32.70
N TRP A 300 -9.96 38.27 -32.38
CA TRP A 300 -10.44 38.26 -31.00
C TRP A 300 -9.89 37.06 -30.21
N GLN A 301 -9.88 35.86 -30.77
CA GLN A 301 -9.35 34.67 -30.09
C GLN A 301 -7.82 34.75 -29.91
N ILE A 302 -7.10 35.32 -30.88
CA ILE A 302 -5.66 35.58 -30.76
C ILE A 302 -5.40 36.58 -29.62
N TYR A 303 -6.11 37.71 -29.63
CA TYR A 303 -5.99 38.73 -28.59
C TYR A 303 -6.33 38.17 -27.20
N LYS A 304 -7.44 37.44 -27.07
CA LYS A 304 -7.86 36.79 -25.81
C LYS A 304 -6.79 35.85 -25.29
N THR A 305 -6.23 34.99 -26.14
CA THR A 305 -5.15 34.05 -25.78
C THR A 305 -3.92 34.78 -25.28
N GLU A 306 -3.50 35.84 -25.99
CA GLU A 306 -2.34 36.65 -25.59
C GLU A 306 -2.55 37.30 -24.22
N ARG A 307 -3.77 37.82 -23.94
CA ARG A 307 -4.08 38.43 -22.65
C ARG A 307 -4.01 37.42 -21.49
N PHE A 308 -4.48 36.18 -21.68
CA PHE A 308 -4.30 35.13 -20.67
C PHE A 308 -2.84 34.73 -20.50
N TYR A 309 -2.07 34.66 -21.58
CA TYR A 309 -0.64 34.36 -21.52
C TYR A 309 0.12 35.43 -20.71
N GLN A 310 -0.10 36.70 -21.02
CA GLN A 310 0.50 37.82 -20.30
C GLN A 310 0.10 37.86 -18.83
N PHE A 311 -1.16 37.53 -18.51
CA PHE A 311 -1.60 37.41 -17.13
C PHE A 311 -0.83 36.34 -16.36
N ARG A 312 -0.74 35.11 -16.90
CA ARG A 312 0.02 34.02 -16.26
C ARG A 312 1.49 34.37 -16.09
N LEU A 313 2.12 34.93 -17.13
CA LEU A 313 3.51 35.37 -17.05
C LEU A 313 3.73 36.40 -15.94
N LYS A 314 2.83 37.39 -15.82
CA LYS A 314 2.95 38.40 -14.77
C LYS A 314 2.75 37.80 -13.38
N PHE A 315 1.76 36.94 -13.23
CA PHE A 315 1.40 36.36 -11.95
C PHE A 315 2.49 35.44 -11.39
N PHE A 316 3.07 34.57 -12.22
CA PHE A 316 4.07 33.57 -11.75
C PHE A 316 5.53 34.06 -11.79
N ASN A 317 5.81 35.24 -12.34
CA ASN A 317 7.15 35.83 -12.35
C ASN A 317 7.31 37.05 -11.43
N SER A 318 6.25 37.43 -10.70
CA SER A 318 6.25 38.58 -9.78
C SER A 318 6.80 38.25 -8.40
#